data_AF-A0A6J4K2U4-F1
#
_entry.id   AF-A0A6J4K2U4-F1
#
_cell.length_a   1.000
_cell.length_b   1.000
_cell.length_c   1.000
_cell.angle_alpha   90.00
_cell.angle_beta   90.00
_cell.angle_gamma   90.00
#
_symmetry.space_group_name_H-M   'P 1'
#
loop_
_entity.id
_entity.type
_entity.pdbx_description
1 polymer ?
#
loop_
_entity_poly.entity_id
_entity_poly.type
_entity_poly.pdbx_seq_one_letter_code
_entity_poly.pdbx_strand_id
1 'polypeptide(L)'
;MDARTAYETFLRKRVSDTHWSSVKRTLVDSGMEINPDTVVFFAKLRKEIPRASVGILQVFECYQQAEKLLAINSSKINGLQILEILNGEGINPHPATISRWFKSLGGFRKTRLYFPEKLTRVLTSAFIYKIANSTKLGA
;
A
#
# COMPACT_ATOMS: atom_id res chain seq x y z
N MET A 1 10.64 -7.79 -22.86
CA MET A 1 9.21 -7.45 -22.71
C MET A 1 9.13 -5.96 -22.47
N ASP A 2 8.31 -5.21 -23.22
CA ASP A 2 8.17 -3.76 -22.98
C ASP A 2 7.25 -3.47 -21.78
N ALA A 3 7.33 -2.24 -21.27
CA ALA A 3 6.59 -1.81 -20.08
C ALA A 3 5.06 -1.91 -20.25
N ARG A 4 4.51 -1.55 -21.42
CA ARG A 4 3.05 -1.64 -21.63
C ARG A 4 2.59 -3.08 -21.63
N THR A 5 3.31 -3.96 -22.33
CA THR A 5 2.99 -5.38 -22.35
C THR A 5 3.06 -6.00 -20.95
N ALA A 6 4.07 -5.65 -20.14
CA ALA A 6 4.16 -6.12 -18.75
C ALA A 6 2.96 -5.66 -17.91
N TYR A 7 2.56 -4.39 -18.05
CA TYR A 7 1.40 -3.81 -17.37
C TYR A 7 0.08 -4.48 -17.76
N GLU A 8 -0.18 -4.62 -19.05
CA GLU A 8 -1.39 -5.27 -19.59
C GLU A 8 -1.45 -6.76 -19.22
N THR A 9 -0.30 -7.44 -19.22
CA THR A 9 -0.17 -8.84 -18.80
C THR A 9 -0.53 -9.00 -17.33
N PHE A 10 0.00 -8.16 -16.44
CA PHE A 10 -0.34 -8.20 -15.03
C PHE A 10 -1.83 -7.94 -14.79
N LEU A 11 -2.42 -6.98 -15.53
CA LEU A 11 -3.84 -6.67 -15.46
C LEU A 11 -4.73 -7.73 -16.13
N ARG A 12 -4.16 -8.63 -16.92
CA ARG A 12 -4.87 -9.61 -17.77
C ARG A 12 -5.87 -8.95 -18.72
N LYS A 13 -5.56 -7.73 -19.19
CA LYS A 13 -6.39 -6.98 -20.14
C LYS A 13 -5.57 -5.92 -20.87
N ARG A 14 -6.00 -5.59 -22.09
CA ARG A 14 -5.50 -4.43 -22.84
C ARG A 14 -5.96 -3.14 -22.19
N VAL A 15 -5.16 -2.08 -22.34
CA VAL A 15 -5.53 -0.73 -21.91
C VAL A 15 -5.54 0.22 -23.11
N SER A 16 -6.39 1.24 -23.07
CA SER A 16 -6.42 2.27 -24.11
C SER A 16 -5.14 3.12 -24.08
N ASP A 17 -4.85 3.81 -25.19
CA ASP A 17 -3.70 4.71 -25.27
C ASP A 17 -3.81 5.89 -24.31
N THR A 18 -5.03 6.37 -24.05
CA THR A 18 -5.30 7.41 -23.06
C THR A 18 -4.98 6.92 -21.64
N HIS A 19 -5.38 5.70 -21.28
CA HIS A 19 -5.04 5.10 -19.99
C HIS A 19 -3.53 4.94 -19.86
N TRP A 20 -2.88 4.40 -20.89
CA TRP A 20 -1.44 4.21 -20.90
C TRP A 20 -0.67 5.54 -20.76
N SER A 21 -1.10 6.58 -21.48
CA SER A 21 -0.52 7.92 -21.38
C SER A 21 -0.66 8.51 -19.98
N SER A 22 -1.80 8.28 -19.32
CA SER A 22 -2.05 8.72 -17.94
C SER A 22 -1.16 8.00 -16.93
N VAL A 23 -0.96 6.69 -17.10
CA VAL A 23 -0.04 5.89 -16.27
C VAL A 23 1.39 6.40 -16.42
N LYS A 24 1.86 6.57 -17.66
CA LYS A 24 3.21 7.11 -17.93
C LYS A 24 3.41 8.47 -17.29
N ARG A 25 2.47 9.40 -17.50
CA ARG A 25 2.51 10.75 -16.90
C ARG A 25 2.59 10.65 -15.38
N THR A 26 1.72 9.85 -14.77
CA THR A 26 1.72 9.67 -13.32
C THR A 26 3.08 9.17 -12.79
N LEU A 27 3.73 8.24 -13.48
CA LEU A 27 5.05 7.73 -13.09
C LEU A 27 6.15 8.77 -13.30
N VAL A 28 6.12 9.51 -14.40
CA VAL A 28 7.09 10.57 -14.70
C VAL A 28 6.98 11.75 -13.75
N ASP A 29 5.76 12.21 -13.47
CA ASP A 29 5.47 13.26 -12.48
C ASP A 29 5.91 12.82 -11.07
N SER A 30 5.98 11.50 -10.87
CA SER A 30 6.48 10.85 -9.66
C SER A 30 8.00 10.61 -9.69
N GLY A 31 8.72 11.06 -10.71
CA GLY A 31 10.17 10.81 -10.84
C GLY A 31 10.56 9.34 -11.00
N MET A 32 9.62 8.46 -11.36
CA MET A 32 9.87 7.03 -11.55
C MET A 32 10.15 6.71 -13.02
N GLU A 33 11.12 5.83 -13.27
CA GLU A 33 11.42 5.34 -14.61
C GLU A 33 10.32 4.42 -15.13
N ILE A 34 9.94 4.58 -16.41
CA ILE A 34 8.98 3.71 -17.08
C ILE A 34 9.70 2.45 -17.58
N ASN A 35 9.76 1.43 -16.73
CA ASN A 35 10.27 0.10 -17.06
C ASN A 35 9.26 -0.99 -16.63
N PRO A 36 9.42 -2.25 -17.07
CA PRO A 36 8.49 -3.34 -16.76
C PRO A 36 8.23 -3.56 -15.26
N ASP A 37 9.25 -3.41 -14.42
CA ASP A 37 9.12 -3.66 -12.98
C ASP A 37 8.31 -2.54 -12.30
N THR A 38 8.64 -1.28 -12.60
CA THR A 38 7.93 -0.11 -12.06
C THR A 38 6.45 -0.12 -12.42
N VAL A 39 6.10 -0.43 -13.67
CA VAL A 39 4.70 -0.41 -14.11
C VAL A 39 3.90 -1.57 -13.53
N VAL A 40 4.49 -2.77 -13.41
CA VAL A 40 3.85 -3.91 -12.75
C VAL A 40 3.66 -3.62 -11.26
N PHE A 41 4.67 -3.04 -10.63
CA PHE A 41 4.59 -2.60 -9.25
C PHE A 41 3.48 -1.55 -9.04
N PHE A 42 3.41 -0.52 -9.90
CA PHE A 42 2.35 0.48 -9.88
C PHE A 42 0.96 -0.15 -10.04
N ALA A 43 0.82 -1.13 -10.94
CA ALA A 43 -0.43 -1.87 -11.13
C ALA A 43 -0.84 -2.64 -9.87
N LYS A 44 0.12 -3.33 -9.23
CA LYS A 44 -0.08 -4.04 -7.97
C LYS A 44 -0.54 -3.08 -6.87
N LEU A 45 0.12 -1.93 -6.74
CA LEU A 45 -0.19 -0.92 -5.74
C LEU A 45 -1.61 -0.37 -5.90
N ARG A 46 -2.01 -0.04 -7.13
CA ARG A 46 -3.38 0.43 -7.44
C ARG A 46 -4.46 -0.62 -7.19
N LYS A 47 -4.12 -1.91 -7.35
CA LYS A 47 -5.03 -3.02 -7.06
C LYS A 47 -5.22 -3.23 -5.55
N GLU A 48 -4.12 -3.14 -4.78
CA GLU A 48 -4.15 -3.31 -3.33
C GLU A 48 -4.80 -2.11 -2.62
N ILE A 49 -4.51 -0.89 -3.09
CA ILE A 49 -4.98 0.36 -2.48
C ILE A 49 -5.72 1.19 -3.52
N PRO A 50 -6.96 0.77 -3.88
CA PRO A 50 -7.78 1.57 -4.77
C PRO A 50 -8.16 2.88 -4.06
N ARG A 51 -7.96 4.01 -4.74
CA ARG A 51 -8.38 5.35 -4.28
C ARG A 51 -7.70 5.80 -2.97
N ALA A 52 -6.38 5.69 -2.90
CA ALA A 52 -5.62 6.30 -1.82
C ALA A 52 -5.89 7.82 -1.73
N SER A 53 -5.91 8.35 -0.51
CA SER A 53 -6.09 9.79 -0.23
C SER A 53 -4.85 10.64 -0.46
N VAL A 54 -3.75 10.01 -0.85
CA VAL A 54 -2.42 10.62 -1.06
C VAL A 54 -1.93 10.33 -2.48
N GLY A 55 -0.95 11.11 -2.94
CA GLY A 55 -0.33 10.90 -4.25
C GLY A 55 0.32 9.53 -4.36
N ILE A 56 0.44 8.98 -5.58
CA ILE A 56 0.91 7.60 -5.77
C ILE A 56 2.33 7.37 -5.22
N LEU A 57 3.20 8.38 -5.27
CA LEU A 57 4.53 8.31 -4.64
C LEU A 57 4.44 8.05 -3.15
N GLN A 58 3.59 8.79 -2.44
CA GLN A 58 3.41 8.60 -1.01
C GLN A 58 2.82 7.22 -0.72
N VAL A 59 1.91 6.72 -1.58
CA VAL A 59 1.42 5.33 -1.47
C VAL A 59 2.57 4.34 -1.66
N PHE A 60 3.48 4.59 -2.59
CA PHE A 60 4.65 3.74 -2.84
C PHE A 60 5.60 3.73 -1.66
N GLU A 61 5.96 4.90 -1.14
CA GLU A 61 6.81 5.06 0.05
C GLU A 61 6.21 4.34 1.27
N CYS A 62 4.90 4.52 1.50
CA CYS A 62 4.18 3.81 2.56
C CYS A 62 4.24 2.29 2.38
N TYR A 63 4.14 1.82 1.14
CA TYR A 63 4.19 0.39 0.84
C TYR A 63 5.60 -0.18 1.06
N GLN A 64 6.65 0.52 0.61
CA GLN A 64 8.03 0.12 0.86
C GLN A 64 8.38 0.14 2.35
N GLN A 65 7.88 1.13 3.09
CA GLN A 65 8.05 1.19 4.55
C GLN A 65 7.39 -0.02 5.22
N ALA A 66 6.16 -0.37 4.80
CA ALA A 66 5.46 -1.55 5.30
C ALA A 66 6.24 -2.85 5.01
N GLU A 67 6.76 -3.03 3.79
CA GLU A 67 7.56 -4.21 3.45
C GLU A 67 8.84 -4.30 4.28
N LYS A 68 9.59 -3.20 4.44
CA LYS A 68 10.82 -3.16 5.25
C LYS A 68 10.55 -3.54 6.70
N LEU A 69 9.48 -2.99 7.29
CA LEU A 69 9.11 -3.26 8.68
C LEU A 69 8.72 -4.73 8.89
N LEU A 70 7.98 -5.30 7.93
CA LEU A 70 7.55 -6.69 7.99
C LEU A 70 8.66 -7.69 7.65
N ALA A 71 9.63 -7.32 6.82
CA ALA A 71 10.76 -8.18 6.47
C ALA A 71 11.65 -8.53 7.67
N ILE A 72 11.69 -7.66 8.70
CA ILE A 72 12.40 -7.92 9.96
C ILE A 72 11.74 -9.08 10.74
N ASN A 73 10.44 -9.34 10.49
CA ASN A 73 9.64 -10.34 11.19
C ASN A 73 9.18 -11.43 10.22
N SER A 74 10.00 -12.47 10.05
CA SER A 74 9.69 -13.61 9.15
C SER A 74 8.64 -14.58 9.70
N SER A 75 8.27 -14.46 10.98
CA SER A 75 7.26 -15.29 11.64
C SER A 75 5.88 -14.64 11.59
N LYS A 76 4.83 -15.44 11.86
CA LYS A 76 3.47 -14.92 11.98
C LYS A 76 3.39 -13.91 13.14
N ILE A 77 2.72 -12.80 12.89
CA ILE A 77 2.56 -11.70 13.86
C ILE A 77 1.12 -11.71 14.38
N ASN A 78 0.93 -11.59 15.69
CA ASN A 78 -0.41 -11.49 16.25
C ASN A 78 -0.98 -10.06 16.19
N GLY A 79 -2.29 -9.92 16.37
CA GLY A 79 -2.96 -8.62 16.36
C GLY A 79 -2.44 -7.62 17.41
N LEU A 80 -2.00 -8.09 18.58
CA LEU A 80 -1.45 -7.23 19.63
C LEU A 80 -0.10 -6.62 19.23
N GLN A 81 0.81 -7.43 18.68
CA GLN A 81 2.08 -6.98 18.12
C GLN A 81 1.88 -5.96 16.99
N ILE A 82 0.82 -6.11 16.19
CA ILE A 82 0.48 -5.12 15.17
C ILE A 82 0.08 -3.79 15.80
N LEU A 83 -0.67 -3.79 16.91
CA LEU A 83 -0.99 -2.55 17.63
C LEU A 83 0.28 -1.90 18.21
N GLU A 84 1.22 -2.69 18.70
CA GLU A 84 2.52 -2.18 19.19
C GLU A 84 3.32 -1.53 18.07
N ILE A 85 3.38 -2.15 16.88
CA ILE A 85 3.98 -1.56 15.69
C ILE A 85 3.31 -0.23 15.33
N LEU A 86 1.98 -0.20 15.27
CA LEU A 86 1.24 1.02 14.96
C LEU A 86 1.52 2.12 15.98
N ASN A 87 1.54 1.78 17.27
CA ASN A 87 1.83 2.74 18.32
C ASN A 87 3.28 3.25 18.27
N GLY A 88 4.25 2.38 18.00
CA GLY A 88 5.66 2.77 17.80
C GLY A 88 5.85 3.72 16.62
N GLU A 89 5.01 3.60 15.59
CA GLU A 89 4.94 4.51 14.46
C GLU A 89 4.09 5.77 14.73
N GLY A 90 3.57 5.95 15.94
CA GLY A 90 2.72 7.09 16.32
C GLY A 90 1.32 7.05 15.68
N ILE A 91 0.82 5.87 15.31
CA ILE A 91 -0.46 5.67 14.63
C ILE A 91 -1.48 5.17 15.64
N ASN A 92 -2.35 6.06 16.13
CA ASN A 92 -3.42 5.74 17.08
C ASN A 92 -4.83 5.98 16.50
N PRO A 93 -5.31 5.12 15.59
CA PRO A 93 -6.62 5.25 14.97
C PRO A 93 -7.74 4.67 15.85
N HIS A 94 -8.98 5.12 15.61
CA HIS A 94 -10.15 4.50 16.21
C HIS A 94 -10.24 2.98 15.86
N PRO A 95 -10.70 2.09 16.76
CA PRO A 95 -10.79 0.64 16.50
C PRO A 95 -11.57 0.25 15.24
N ALA A 96 -12.58 1.03 14.88
CA ALA A 96 -13.35 0.84 13.63
C ALA A 96 -12.48 1.01 12.37
N THR A 97 -11.51 1.94 12.41
CA THR A 97 -10.55 2.18 11.32
C THR A 97 -9.62 0.99 11.15
N ILE A 98 -9.09 0.45 12.26
CA ILE A 98 -8.28 -0.78 12.25
C ILE A 98 -9.10 -1.92 11.65
N SER A 99 -10.32 -2.14 12.15
CA SER A 99 -11.22 -3.18 11.62
C SER A 99 -11.44 -3.06 10.11
N ARG A 100 -11.53 -1.83 9.58
CA ARG A 100 -11.66 -1.57 8.13
C ARG A 100 -10.43 -2.01 7.35
N TRP A 101 -9.22 -1.74 7.85
CA TRP A 101 -7.98 -2.19 7.18
C TRP A 101 -7.86 -3.72 7.14
N PHE A 102 -8.35 -4.41 8.17
CA PHE A 102 -8.34 -5.87 8.25
C PHE A 102 -9.54 -6.54 7.56
N LYS A 103 -10.44 -5.81 6.89
CA LYS A 103 -11.66 -6.38 6.30
C LYS A 103 -11.39 -7.54 5.36
N SER A 104 -10.40 -7.42 4.47
CA SER A 104 -10.01 -8.49 3.53
C SER A 104 -9.37 -9.70 4.21
N LEU A 105 -9.00 -9.58 5.48
CA LEU A 105 -8.42 -10.66 6.29
C LEU A 105 -9.48 -11.31 7.20
N GLY A 106 -10.76 -10.93 7.11
CA GLY A 106 -11.83 -11.40 7.98
C GLY A 106 -11.90 -10.66 9.32
N GLY A 107 -11.40 -9.43 9.37
CA GLY A 107 -11.45 -8.57 10.55
C GLY A 107 -10.23 -8.66 11.47
N PHE A 108 -10.10 -7.65 12.32
CA PHE A 108 -9.02 -7.54 13.31
C PHE A 108 -9.35 -8.35 14.56
N ARG A 109 -8.39 -9.16 15.03
CA ARG A 109 -8.46 -9.88 16.31
C ARG A 109 -7.08 -9.87 16.97
N LYS A 110 -7.01 -9.42 18.22
CA LYS A 110 -5.74 -9.28 18.97
C LYS A 110 -4.93 -10.58 19.04
N THR A 111 -5.58 -11.72 19.21
CA THR A 111 -4.92 -13.03 19.38
C THR A 111 -4.68 -13.79 18.07
N ARG A 112 -5.22 -13.31 16.95
CA ARG A 112 -5.08 -14.00 15.66
C ARG A 112 -3.69 -13.77 15.11
N LEU A 113 -3.08 -14.83 14.59
CA LEU A 113 -1.85 -14.79 13.82
C LEU A 113 -2.13 -14.39 12.37
N TYR A 114 -1.36 -13.44 11.88
CA TYR A 114 -1.41 -12.94 10.51
C TYR A 114 -0.06 -13.18 9.83
N PHE A 115 -0.13 -13.49 8.54
CA PHE A 115 1.06 -13.64 7.70
C PHE A 115 1.57 -12.25 7.28
N PRO A 116 2.89 -11.97 7.40
CA PRO A 116 3.47 -10.68 7.04
C PRO A 116 3.07 -10.19 5.64
N GLU A 117 3.03 -11.07 4.64
CA GLU A 117 2.69 -10.72 3.26
C GLU A 117 1.25 -10.18 3.12
N LYS A 118 0.35 -10.56 4.04
CA LYS A 118 -1.02 -10.06 4.09
C LYS A 118 -1.14 -8.74 4.87
N LEU A 119 -0.16 -8.43 5.70
CA LEU A 119 -0.12 -7.22 6.53
C LEU A 119 0.45 -6.02 5.78
N THR A 120 1.19 -6.20 4.68
CA THR A 120 1.75 -5.09 3.91
C THR A 120 0.67 -4.07 3.55
N ARG A 121 -0.48 -4.53 3.04
CA ARG A 121 -1.62 -3.67 2.70
C ARG A 121 -2.20 -2.93 3.92
N VAL A 122 -2.27 -3.62 5.07
CA VAL A 122 -2.79 -3.06 6.32
C VAL A 122 -1.88 -1.92 6.79
N LEU A 123 -0.58 -2.18 6.90
CA LEU A 123 0.39 -1.17 7.33
C LEU A 123 0.49 -0.02 6.34
N THR A 124 0.45 -0.30 5.03
CA THR A 124 0.40 0.78 4.03
C THR A 124 -0.82 1.68 4.24
N SER A 125 -1.99 1.10 4.54
CA SER A 125 -3.20 1.89 4.84
C SER A 125 -3.05 2.71 6.12
N ALA A 126 -2.33 2.19 7.11
CA ALA A 126 -2.04 2.89 8.37
C ALA A 126 -1.07 4.06 8.16
N PHE A 127 -0.02 3.90 7.34
CA PHE A 127 0.89 4.98 7.01
C PHE A 127 0.22 6.07 6.18
N ILE A 128 -0.63 5.71 5.22
CA ILE A 128 -1.47 6.68 4.49
C ILE A 128 -2.36 7.46 5.45
N TYR A 129 -2.96 6.78 6.44
CA TYR A 129 -3.75 7.44 7.48
C TYR A 129 -2.92 8.40 8.33
N LYS A 130 -1.68 8.03 8.68
CA LYS A 130 -0.75 8.92 9.41
C LYS A 130 -0.53 10.20 8.62
N ILE A 131 -0.10 10.09 7.36
CA ILE A 131 0.14 11.24 6.47
C ILE A 131 -1.10 12.12 6.38
N ALA A 132 -2.26 11.52 6.06
CA ALA A 132 -3.49 12.27 5.86
C ALA A 132 -3.97 13.02 7.12
N ASN A 133 -3.67 12.53 8.32
CA ASN A 133 -4.02 13.23 9.57
C ASN A 133 -2.94 14.22 10.01
N SER A 134 -1.66 13.96 9.75
CA SER A 134 -0.58 14.93 9.98
C SER A 134 -0.77 16.19 9.13
N THR A 135 -1.17 16.05 7.86
CA THR A 135 -1.48 17.21 7.00
C THR A 135 -2.66 18.02 7.50
N LYS A 136 -3.64 17.41 8.17
CA LYS A 136 -4.80 18.12 8.75
C LYS A 136 -4.48 18.87 10.05
N LEU A 137 -3.46 18.43 10.79
CA LEU A 137 -3.03 19.08 12.03
C LEU A 137 -2.01 20.20 11.80
N GLY A 138 -1.39 20.25 10.61
CA GLY A 138 -0.45 21.29 10.20
C GLY A 138 -1.02 22.35 9.25
N ALA A 139 -2.35 22.37 9.07
CA ALA A 139 -3.08 23.33 8.23
C ALA A 139 -3.97 24.24 9.09
#